data_AF-A0A5N8XF71-F1
#
_entry.id   AF-A0A5N8XF71-F1
#
_cell.length_a   1.000
_cell.length_b   1.000
_cell.length_c   1.000
_cell.angle_alpha   90.00
_cell.angle_beta   90.00
_cell.angle_gamma   90.00
#
_symmetry.space_group_name_H-M   'P 1'
#
loop_
_entity.id
_entity.type
_entity.pdbx_description
1 polymer ?
#
loop_
_entity_poly.entity_id
_entity_poly.type
_entity_poly.pdbx_seq_one_letter_code
_entity_poly.pdbx_strand_id
1 'polypeptide(L)'
;MFDRDFEWAELTRFAALPGPRATLGVVSGRRRQGKTFLLDAVTRASGGFMFTATETTEADALRQFGEALARHRDQPTPFRFAHWDEAVTELMRIADRGGPTV
;
A
#
# COMPACT_ATOMS: atom_id res chain seq x y z
N MET A 1 12.78 -12.04 11.38
CA MET A 1 13.49 -11.53 10.19
C MET A 1 14.93 -11.32 10.61
N PHE A 2 15.94 -11.94 9.99
CA PHE A 2 17.32 -11.86 10.49
C PHE A 2 17.90 -10.46 10.29
N ASP A 3 18.47 -9.86 11.35
CA ASP A 3 19.24 -8.61 11.35
C ASP A 3 18.52 -7.38 10.75
N ARG A 4 17.19 -7.30 10.92
CA ARG A 4 16.34 -6.19 10.43
C ARG A 4 15.31 -5.74 11.47
N ASP A 5 15.62 -5.96 12.74
CA ASP A 5 14.69 -5.67 13.85
C ASP A 5 14.38 -4.17 13.93
N PHE A 6 15.37 -3.31 13.64
CA PHE A 6 15.17 -1.86 13.61
C PHE A 6 14.20 -1.43 12.50
N GLU A 7 14.42 -1.86 11.26
CA GLU A 7 13.55 -1.45 10.16
C GLU A 7 12.15 -2.06 10.27
N TRP A 8 12.05 -3.30 10.78
CA TRP A 8 10.77 -3.89 11.11
C TRP A 8 10.02 -3.09 12.16
N ALA A 9 10.70 -2.67 13.24
CA ALA A 9 10.10 -1.87 14.30
C ALA A 9 9.58 -0.53 13.78
N GLU A 10 10.36 0.19 12.95
CA GLU A 10 9.92 1.48 12.40
C GLU A 10 8.75 1.34 11.43
N LEU A 11 8.74 0.31 10.58
CA LEU A 11 7.61 0.08 9.67
C LEU A 11 6.35 -0.32 10.41
N THR A 12 6.46 -1.18 11.43
CA THR A 12 5.32 -1.58 12.26
C THR A 12 4.79 -0.38 13.05
N ARG A 13 5.68 0.46 13.59
CA ARG A 13 5.31 1.70 14.28
C ARG A 13 4.59 2.67 13.35
N PHE A 14 5.06 2.83 12.12
CA PHE A 14 4.40 3.67 11.11
C PHE A 14 3.02 3.11 10.73
N ALA A 15 2.93 1.80 10.46
CA ALA A 15 1.68 1.16 10.05
C ALA A 15 0.60 1.16 11.15
N ALA A 16 1.01 1.17 12.42
CA ALA A 16 0.12 1.23 13.58
C ALA A 16 -0.09 2.65 14.13
N LEU A 17 0.45 3.68 13.47
CA LEU A 17 0.37 5.06 13.96
C LEU A 17 -1.11 5.51 13.98
N PRO A 18 -1.68 5.84 15.16
CA PRO A 18 -3.05 6.32 15.23
C PRO A 18 -3.13 7.74 14.68
N GLY A 19 -4.13 8.02 13.86
CA GLY A 19 -4.35 9.35 13.34
C GLY A 19 -5.65 9.47 12.55
N PRO A 20 -6.26 10.67 12.51
CA PRO A 20 -7.49 10.90 11.75
C PRO A 20 -7.26 11.05 10.24
N ARG A 21 -6.01 10.88 9.78
CA ARG A 21 -5.59 11.11 8.39
C ARG A 21 -4.60 10.05 7.95
N ALA A 22 -4.64 9.73 6.66
CA ALA A 22 -3.70 8.91 5.96
C ALA A 22 -2.32 9.57 6.00
N THR A 23 -1.30 8.76 6.30
CA THR A 23 0.09 9.19 6.35
C THR A 23 0.88 8.55 5.21
N LEU A 24 1.83 9.30 4.65
CA LEU A 24 2.72 8.81 3.60
C LEU A 24 4.12 8.56 4.16
N GLY A 25 4.64 7.35 3.94
CA GLY A 25 6.01 6.96 4.27
C GLY A 25 6.80 6.63 3.01
N VAL A 26 8.05 7.07 2.93
CA VAL A 26 8.96 6.76 1.82
C VAL A 26 10.08 5.86 2.33
N VAL A 27 10.16 4.64 1.80
CA VAL A 27 11.23 3.68 2.14
C VAL A 27 12.29 3.69 1.06
N SER A 28 13.45 4.25 1.38
CA SER A 28 14.60 4.34 0.48
C SER A 28 15.74 3.41 0.94
N GLY A 29 16.73 3.16 0.06
CA GLY A 29 17.90 2.34 0.37
C GLY A 29 18.52 1.70 -0.87
N ARG A 30 19.67 1.03 -0.70
CA ARG A 30 20.41 0.40 -1.82
C ARG A 30 19.61 -0.70 -2.54
N ARG A 31 19.95 -0.97 -3.81
CA ARG A 31 19.36 -2.10 -4.57
C ARG A 31 19.66 -3.43 -3.86
N ARG A 32 18.74 -4.40 -3.99
CA ARG A 32 18.85 -5.78 -3.46
C ARG A 32 18.95 -5.93 -1.93
N GLN A 33 18.55 -4.91 -1.17
CA GLN A 33 18.53 -4.95 0.31
C GLN A 33 17.19 -5.40 0.90
N GLY A 34 16.36 -6.12 0.14
CA GLY A 34 15.12 -6.72 0.66
C GLY A 34 14.00 -5.73 1.02
N LYS A 35 13.99 -4.49 0.51
CA LYS A 35 12.93 -3.50 0.80
C LYS A 35 11.53 -4.02 0.45
N THR A 36 11.37 -4.55 -0.76
CA THR A 36 10.10 -5.13 -1.23
C THR A 36 9.66 -6.29 -0.35
N PHE A 37 10.59 -7.15 0.07
CA PHE A 37 10.32 -8.25 0.99
C PHE A 37 9.81 -7.75 2.35
N LEU A 38 10.46 -6.72 2.89
CA LEU A 38 10.07 -6.14 4.17
C LEU A 38 8.69 -5.44 4.10
N LEU A 39 8.42 -4.70 3.02
CA LEU A 39 7.12 -4.06 2.79
C LEU A 39 5.99 -5.08 2.57
N ASP A 40 6.26 -6.15 1.82
CA ASP A 40 5.30 -7.26 1.65
C ASP A 40 5.01 -7.94 2.99
N ALA A 41 6.04 -8.20 3.80
CA ALA A 41 5.89 -8.78 5.13
C ALA A 41 5.05 -7.90 6.07
N VAL A 42 5.30 -6.58 6.13
CA VAL A 42 4.51 -5.68 6.99
C VAL A 42 3.07 -5.54 6.47
N THR A 43 2.87 -5.51 5.14
CA THR A 43 1.53 -5.44 4.53
C THR A 43 0.70 -6.66 4.91
N ARG A 44 1.28 -7.86 4.83
CA ARG A 44 0.58 -9.10 5.24
C ARG A 44 0.29 -9.11 6.72
N ALA A 45 1.24 -8.69 7.55
CA ALA A 45 1.07 -8.63 9.00
C ALA A 45 -0.01 -7.64 9.44
N SER A 46 -0.24 -6.56 8.68
CA SER A 46 -1.29 -5.57 8.96
C SER A 46 -2.61 -5.82 8.23
N GLY A 47 -2.71 -6.85 7.38
CA GLY A 47 -3.87 -7.06 6.51
C GLY A 47 -4.04 -5.97 5.44
N GLY A 48 -2.96 -5.27 5.10
CA GLY A 48 -2.97 -4.14 4.18
C GLY A 48 -3.03 -4.51 2.70
N PHE A 49 -2.86 -3.49 1.86
CA PHE A 49 -2.84 -3.59 0.41
C PHE A 49 -1.45 -3.27 -0.13
N MET A 50 -0.94 -4.10 -1.03
CA MET A 50 0.30 -3.85 -1.76
C MET A 50 0.08 -4.01 -3.26
N PHE A 51 0.55 -3.02 -4.01
CA PHE A 51 0.60 -3.04 -5.46
C PHE A 51 2.02 -2.73 -5.91
N THR A 52 2.62 -3.63 -6.69
CA THR A 52 3.98 -3.45 -7.22
C THR A 52 3.91 -3.03 -8.67
N ALA A 53 4.61 -1.94 -9.01
CA ALA A 53 4.77 -1.55 -10.41
C ALA A 53 5.53 -2.64 -11.19
N THR A 54 4.94 -3.07 -12.30
CA THR A 54 5.57 -3.92 -13.31
C THR A 54 5.90 -3.06 -14.54
N GLU A 55 6.75 -3.57 -15.42
CA GLU A 55 7.05 -2.88 -16.69
C GLU A 55 5.86 -3.01 -17.63
N THR A 56 4.98 -2.01 -17.59
CA THR A 56 3.74 -1.94 -18.37
C THR A 56 3.38 -0.49 -18.67
N THR A 57 2.38 -0.27 -19.51
CA THR A 57 1.91 1.09 -19.82
C THR A 57 1.19 1.69 -18.61
N GLU A 58 1.14 3.02 -18.53
CA GLU A 58 0.40 3.69 -17.45
C GLU A 58 -1.07 3.25 -17.39
N ALA A 59 -1.73 3.16 -18.55
CA ALA A 59 -3.11 2.71 -18.67
C ALA A 59 -3.31 1.28 -18.15
N ASP A 60 -2.40 0.36 -18.49
CA ASP A 60 -2.45 -1.01 -17.99
C ASP A 60 -2.17 -1.09 -16.49
N ALA A 61 -1.23 -0.28 -15.98
CA ALA A 61 -0.93 -0.22 -14.56
C ALA A 61 -2.13 0.30 -13.75
N LEU A 62 -2.80 1.34 -14.22
CA LEU A 62 -4.01 1.90 -13.59
C LEU A 62 -5.17 0.90 -13.61
N ARG A 63 -5.36 0.18 -14.72
CA ARG A 63 -6.37 -0.88 -14.81
C ARG A 63 -6.10 -2.00 -13.81
N GLN A 64 -4.87 -2.49 -13.76
CA GLN A 64 -4.44 -3.54 -12.81
C GLN A 64 -4.56 -3.07 -11.35
N PHE A 65 -4.19 -1.82 -11.07
CA PHE A 65 -4.35 -1.22 -9.75
C PHE A 65 -5.81 -1.17 -9.33
N GLY A 66 -6.71 -0.70 -10.21
CA GLY A 66 -8.14 -0.62 -9.93
C GLY A 66 -8.79 -1.99 -9.70
N GLU A 67 -8.38 -3.02 -10.44
CA GLU A 67 -8.81 -4.41 -10.22
C GLU A 67 -8.28 -4.98 -8.90
N ALA A 68 -7.02 -4.70 -8.54
CA ALA A 68 -6.43 -5.15 -7.29
C ALA A 68 -7.07 -4.47 -6.07
N LEU A 69 -7.31 -3.16 -6.15
CA LEU A 69 -7.92 -2.39 -5.07
C LEU A 69 -9.40 -2.78 -4.86
N ALA A 70 -10.16 -3.00 -5.93
CA ALA A 70 -11.54 -3.47 -5.83
C ALA A 70 -11.62 -4.84 -5.15
N ARG A 71 -10.74 -5.79 -5.52
CA ARG A 71 -10.66 -7.10 -4.86
C ARG A 71 -10.30 -6.99 -3.38
N HIS A 72 -9.34 -6.14 -3.02
CA HIS A 72 -8.96 -5.93 -1.62
C HIS A 72 -10.09 -5.29 -0.78
N ARG A 73 -11.06 -4.63 -1.42
CA ARG A 73 -12.20 -3.98 -0.77
C ARG A 73 -13.51 -4.74 -0.96
N ASP A 74 -13.44 -5.97 -1.47
CA ASP A 74 -14.60 -6.81 -1.80
C ASP A 74 -15.66 -6.08 -2.65
N GLN A 75 -15.21 -5.21 -3.56
CA GLN A 75 -16.08 -4.47 -4.47
C GLN A 75 -16.39 -5.31 -5.71
N PRO A 76 -17.65 -5.35 -6.17
CA PRO A 76 -18.06 -6.16 -7.32
C PRO A 76 -17.55 -5.60 -8.66
N THR A 77 -17.23 -4.30 -8.71
CA THR A 77 -16.79 -3.61 -9.92
C THR A 77 -15.38 -3.04 -9.73
N PRO A 78 -14.46 -3.23 -10.68
CA PRO A 78 -13.15 -2.61 -10.64
C PRO A 78 -13.23 -1.08 -10.63
N PHE A 79 -12.30 -0.44 -9.91
CA PHE A 79 -12.12 1.00 -10.07
C PHE A 79 -11.56 1.31 -11.46
N ARG A 80 -11.97 2.46 -12.00
CA ARG A 80 -11.50 2.98 -13.29
C ARG A 80 -10.98 4.38 -13.05
N PHE A 81 -9.66 4.50 -13.05
CA PHE A 81 -8.96 5.76 -12.85
C PHE A 81 -8.46 6.27 -14.19
N ALA A 82 -8.61 7.57 -14.43
CA ALA A 82 -8.05 8.21 -15.60
C ALA A 82 -6.53 8.38 -15.46
N HIS A 83 -6.06 8.75 -14.26
CA HIS A 83 -4.66 9.11 -13.98
C HIS A 83 -4.26 8.64 -12.57
N TRP A 84 -2.95 8.57 -12.29
CA TRP A 84 -2.46 8.19 -10.97
C TRP A 84 -2.85 9.13 -9.83
N ASP A 85 -3.03 10.42 -10.11
CA ASP A 85 -3.48 11.38 -9.09
C ASP A 85 -4.86 11.00 -8.53
N GLU A 86 -5.78 10.59 -9.40
CA GLU A 86 -7.11 10.10 -9.01
C GLU A 86 -6.99 8.81 -8.19
N ALA A 87 -6.17 7.87 -8.64
CA ALA A 87 -5.95 6.59 -7.97
C ALA A 87 -5.37 6.75 -6.55
N VAL A 88 -4.36 7.62 -6.40
CA VAL A 88 -3.73 7.90 -5.10
C VAL A 88 -4.67 8.68 -4.19
N THR A 89 -5.41 9.65 -4.71
CA THR A 89 -6.39 10.41 -3.94
C THR A 89 -7.50 9.51 -3.39
N GLU A 90 -8.00 8.58 -4.21
CA GLU A 90 -8.98 7.58 -3.76
C GLU A 90 -8.38 6.68 -2.66
N LEU A 91 -7.17 6.17 -2.86
CA LEU A 91 -6.49 5.33 -1.88
C LEU A 91 -6.34 6.02 -0.51
N MET A 92 -5.93 7.29 -0.51
CA MET A 92 -5.79 8.07 0.73
C MET A 92 -7.14 8.32 1.41
N ARG A 93 -8.19 8.64 0.65
CA ARG A 93 -9.54 8.85 1.19
C ARG A 93 -10.11 7.58 1.82
N ILE A 94 -9.83 6.44 1.21
CA ILE A 94 -10.24 5.14 1.73
C ILE A 94 -9.51 4.84 3.05
N ALA A 95 -8.23 5.19 3.17
CA ALA A 95 -7.46 5.04 4.40
C ALA A 95 -7.99 5.94 5.52
N ASP A 96 -8.39 7.18 5.21
CA ASP A 96 -8.99 8.12 6.19
C ASP A 96 -10.28 7.58 6.83
N ARG A 97 -11.07 6.83 6.05
CA ARG A 97 -12.35 6.27 6.51
C ARG A 97 -12.20 4.97 7.31
N GLY A 98 -11.03 4.34 7.23
CA GLY A 98 -10.71 3.07 7.86
C GLY A 98 -9.98 3.23 9.19
N GLY A 99 -10.60 3.89 10.17
CA GLY A 99 -10.28 3.59 11.57
C GLY A 99 -10.65 2.12 11.86
N PRO A 100 -9.99 1.44 12.83
CA PRO A 100 -10.22 0.02 13.07
C PRO A 100 -11.72 -0.21 13.32
N THR A 101 -12.33 -1.04 12.49
CA THR A 101 -13.67 -1.56 12.77
C THR A 101 -13.47 -2.70 13.75
N VAL A 102 -13.51 -2.38 15.04
CA VAL A 102 -13.68 -3.34 16.14
C VAL A 102 -15.10 -3.18 16.65
#